data_AF-A0A7S1WH67-F1
#
_entry.id   AF-A0A7S1WH67-F1
#
_cell.length_a   1.000
_cell.length_b   1.000
_cell.length_c   1.000
_cell.angle_alpha   90.00
_cell.angle_beta   90.00
_cell.angle_gamma   90.00
#
_symmetry.space_group_name_H-M   'P 1'
#
loop_
_entity.id
_entity.type
_entity.pdbx_description
1 polymer ?
#
loop_
_entity_poly.entity_id
_entity_poly.type
_entity_poly.pdbx_seq_one_letter_code
_entity_poly.pdbx_strand_id
1 'polypeptide(L)'
;LKAVRPSAQRAPCPLGVAFGAPGLSMALLDEAVDAGDVDPEAVAQSIEELTLESEIRALEIENGLLDLKREIETQEKHVKEWRKALVKETGLPASMQSDLELAMDQVQQLRNRYQAMQAARPPRVARPAAIAEPPPDEGATRSQQAASAAPVPPRLPEETAKRAAARPGTNPAAASKAP
;
A
#
# COMPACT_ATOMS: atom_id res chain seq x y z
N LEU A 1 28.57 8.06 -45.57
CA LEU A 1 27.64 9.15 -45.16
C LEU A 1 26.46 8.50 -44.42
N LYS A 2 26.49 8.47 -43.08
CA LYS A 2 25.44 7.85 -42.25
C LYS A 2 24.46 8.94 -41.81
N ALA A 3 23.20 8.80 -42.21
CA ALA A 3 22.13 9.72 -41.87
C ALA A 3 21.78 9.61 -40.38
N VAL A 4 22.03 10.70 -39.64
CA VAL A 4 21.59 10.90 -38.26
C VAL A 4 20.10 11.24 -38.30
N ARG A 5 19.25 10.41 -37.70
CA ARG A 5 17.82 10.72 -37.56
C ARG A 5 17.64 11.74 -36.42
N PRO A 6 16.89 12.83 -36.61
CA PRO A 6 16.62 13.79 -35.55
C PRO A 6 15.64 13.19 -34.52
N SER A 7 15.99 13.36 -33.25
CA SER A 7 15.13 13.04 -32.10
C SER A 7 13.84 13.86 -32.16
N ALA A 8 12.71 13.17 -32.14
CA ALA A 8 11.40 13.80 -32.02
C ALA A 8 11.30 14.51 -30.66
N GLN A 9 11.30 15.84 -30.69
CA GLN A 9 10.92 16.67 -29.55
C GLN A 9 9.48 16.35 -29.17
N ARG A 10 9.28 15.71 -28.01
CA ARG A 10 7.96 15.63 -27.38
C ARG A 10 7.59 17.05 -26.94
N ALA A 11 6.57 17.61 -27.60
CA ALA A 11 5.98 18.87 -27.20
C ALA A 11 5.40 18.77 -25.78
N PRO A 12 5.54 19.79 -24.93
CA PRO A 12 4.85 19.86 -23.65
C PRO A 12 3.35 20.03 -23.91
N CYS A 13 2.54 19.09 -23.41
CA CYS A 13 1.09 19.25 -23.37
C CYS A 13 0.76 20.46 -22.48
N PRO A 14 0.04 21.48 -22.97
CA PRO A 14 -0.45 22.54 -22.11
C PRO A 14 -1.46 21.95 -21.13
N LEU A 15 -1.18 22.12 -19.84
CA LEU A 15 -2.11 21.91 -18.72
C LEU A 15 -3.30 22.88 -18.90
N GLY A 16 -4.30 22.42 -19.65
CA GLY A 16 -5.57 23.10 -19.83
C GLY A 16 -6.68 22.27 -19.21
N VAL A 17 -6.87 22.41 -17.89
CA VAL A 17 -8.16 22.10 -17.24
C VAL A 17 -8.44 23.21 -16.23
N ALA A 18 -8.92 24.34 -16.76
CA ALA A 18 -9.83 25.17 -16.00
C ALA A 18 -11.20 24.49 -16.11
N PHE A 19 -11.66 23.86 -15.03
CA PHE A 19 -13.05 23.42 -14.93
C PHE A 19 -13.60 23.80 -13.57
N GLY A 20 -14.77 24.45 -13.63
CA GLY A 20 -15.29 25.35 -12.62
C GLY A 20 -15.48 24.74 -11.25
N ALA A 21 -15.27 25.57 -10.24
CA ALA A 21 -15.94 25.41 -8.96
C ALA A 21 -17.45 25.48 -9.21
N PRO A 22 -18.24 24.40 -9.00
CA PRO A 22 -19.64 24.61 -8.75
C PRO A 22 -19.74 25.38 -7.45
N GLY A 23 -20.31 26.59 -7.52
CA GLY A 23 -20.86 27.27 -6.37
C GLY A 23 -21.89 26.35 -5.74
N LEU A 24 -21.47 25.58 -4.75
CA LEU A 24 -22.36 24.87 -3.85
C LEU A 24 -23.01 25.94 -2.99
N SER A 25 -24.21 26.32 -3.41
CA SER A 25 -25.19 27.07 -2.65
C SER A 25 -25.19 26.62 -1.20
N MET A 26 -24.74 27.49 -0.31
CA MET A 26 -24.81 27.33 1.15
C MET A 26 -26.24 27.55 1.68
N ALA A 27 -27.26 27.30 0.86
CA ALA A 27 -28.66 27.65 1.11
C ALA A 27 -29.56 26.43 1.38
N LEU A 28 -28.97 25.27 1.74
CA LEU A 28 -29.72 24.04 1.97
C LEU A 28 -29.28 23.31 3.26
N LEU A 29 -29.08 24.05 4.36
CA LEU A 29 -28.91 23.47 5.71
C LEU A 29 -29.56 24.38 6.76
N ASP A 30 -30.78 24.86 6.48
CA ASP A 30 -31.67 25.45 7.49
C ASP A 30 -32.87 24.51 7.72
N GLU A 31 -32.58 23.20 7.77
CA GLU A 31 -33.51 22.23 8.33
C GLU A 31 -33.33 22.32 9.85
N ALA A 32 -34.22 23.11 10.47
CA ALA A 32 -34.29 23.26 11.90
C ALA A 32 -34.45 21.88 12.55
N VAL A 33 -33.33 21.31 12.97
CA VAL A 33 -33.30 20.14 13.85
C VAL A 33 -33.96 20.61 15.14
N ASP A 34 -35.19 20.14 15.36
CA ASP A 34 -35.97 20.37 16.56
C ASP A 34 -35.12 19.93 17.76
N ALA A 35 -34.53 20.90 18.46
CA ALA A 35 -33.56 20.68 19.54
C ALA A 35 -34.20 20.12 20.83
N GLY A 36 -35.38 19.51 20.72
CA GLY A 36 -36.27 19.20 21.83
C GLY A 36 -36.01 17.87 22.54
N ASP A 37 -35.34 16.90 21.91
CA ASP A 37 -35.19 15.56 22.51
C ASP A 37 -34.03 14.75 21.90
N VAL A 38 -32.81 15.33 21.91
CA VAL A 38 -31.62 14.58 21.49
C VAL A 38 -31.23 13.63 22.63
N ASP A 39 -31.47 12.34 22.42
CA ASP A 39 -31.12 11.27 23.37
C ASP A 39 -29.61 11.29 23.67
N PRO A 40 -29.19 11.50 24.93
CA PRO A 40 -27.77 11.52 25.29
C PRO A 40 -27.06 10.20 25.01
N GLU A 41 -27.78 9.06 25.01
CA GLU A 41 -27.20 7.76 24.67
C GLU A 41 -26.82 7.69 23.19
N ALA A 42 -27.71 8.15 22.30
CA ALA A 42 -27.44 8.23 20.87
C ALA A 42 -26.24 9.15 20.54
N VAL A 43 -26.09 10.26 21.26
CA VAL A 43 -24.92 11.16 21.11
C VAL A 43 -23.63 10.47 21.54
N ALA A 44 -23.65 9.76 22.67
CA ALA A 44 -22.49 9.03 23.16
C ALA A 44 -22.06 7.94 22.17
N GLN A 45 -23.00 7.18 21.62
CA GLN A 45 -22.74 6.17 20.58
C GLN A 45 -22.14 6.80 19.32
N SER A 46 -22.68 7.93 18.85
CA SER A 46 -22.15 8.62 17.68
C SER A 46 -20.71 9.10 17.87
N ILE A 47 -20.36 9.58 19.07
CA ILE A 47 -18.97 9.97 19.40
C ILE A 47 -18.04 8.75 19.41
N GLU A 48 -18.50 7.63 19.96
CA GLU A 48 -17.75 6.37 19.97
C GLU A 48 -17.49 5.87 18.54
N GLU A 49 -18.53 5.82 17.70
CA GLU A 49 -18.42 5.43 16.29
C GLU A 49 -17.42 6.32 15.54
N LEU A 50 -17.52 7.65 15.68
CA LEU A 50 -16.59 8.59 15.06
C LEU A 50 -15.14 8.36 15.53
N THR A 51 -14.97 8.03 16.82
CA THR A 51 -13.65 7.72 17.40
C THR A 51 -13.09 6.44 16.79
N LEU A 52 -13.91 5.38 16.68
CA LEU A 52 -13.52 4.12 16.07
C LEU A 52 -13.18 4.27 14.58
N GLU A 53 -13.97 5.03 13.82
CA GLU A 53 -13.68 5.34 12.42
C GLU A 53 -12.33 6.06 12.26
N SER A 54 -12.03 7.00 13.17
CA SER A 54 -10.74 7.69 13.17
C SER A 54 -9.57 6.75 13.47
N GLU A 55 -9.77 5.78 14.37
CA GLU A 55 -8.77 4.76 14.72
C GLU A 55 -8.54 3.80 13.55
N ILE A 56 -9.61 3.33 12.89
CA ILE A 56 -9.52 2.48 11.70
C ILE A 56 -8.72 3.19 10.61
N ARG A 57 -9.04 4.45 10.30
CA ARG A 57 -8.30 5.22 9.29
C ARG A 57 -6.83 5.43 9.68
N ALA A 58 -6.53 5.61 10.95
CA ALA A 58 -5.14 5.70 11.42
C ALA A 58 -4.39 4.38 11.21
N LEU A 59 -5.01 3.23 11.52
CA LEU A 59 -4.43 1.90 11.31
C LEU A 59 -4.23 1.57 9.82
N GLU A 60 -5.16 1.97 8.95
CA GLU A 60 -5.04 1.81 7.50
C GLU A 60 -3.82 2.54 6.94
N ILE A 61 -3.61 3.80 7.36
CA ILE A 61 -2.43 4.59 6.95
C ILE A 61 -1.15 3.91 7.43
N GLU A 62 -1.14 3.38 8.65
CA GLU A 62 0.03 2.69 9.20
C GLU A 62 0.36 1.40 8.48
N ASN A 63 -0.65 0.61 8.14
CA ASN A 63 -0.44 -0.59 7.33
C ASN A 63 0.15 -0.23 5.96
N GLY A 64 -0.39 0.80 5.30
CA GLY A 64 0.15 1.33 4.05
C GLY A 64 1.59 1.85 4.18
N LEU A 65 1.96 2.46 5.32
CA LEU A 65 3.34 2.87 5.60
C LEU A 65 4.28 1.66 5.75
N LEU A 66 3.84 0.59 6.41
CA LEU A 66 4.64 -0.63 6.55
C LEU A 66 4.89 -1.30 5.19
N ASP A 67 3.87 -1.38 4.35
CA ASP A 67 3.98 -1.92 2.99
C ASP A 67 4.94 -1.08 2.13
N LEU A 68 4.78 0.26 2.14
CA LEU A 68 5.69 1.17 1.42
C LEU A 68 7.14 1.05 1.90
N LYS A 69 7.34 0.92 3.22
CA LYS A 69 8.69 0.74 3.78
C LYS A 69 9.34 -0.54 3.25
N ARG A 70 8.62 -1.65 3.25
CA ARG A 70 9.11 -2.93 2.71
C ARG A 70 9.43 -2.84 1.22
N GLU A 71 8.60 -2.15 0.45
CA GLU A 71 8.83 -1.92 -0.98
C GLU A 71 10.11 -1.09 -1.21
N ILE A 72 10.29 0.00 -0.46
CA ILE A 72 11.51 0.82 -0.52
C ILE A 72 12.75 -0.01 -0.22
N GLU A 73 12.76 -0.79 0.87
CA GLU A 73 13.88 -1.66 1.24
C GLU A 73 14.22 -2.67 0.15
N THR A 74 13.19 -3.23 -0.49
CA THR A 74 13.33 -4.20 -1.59
C THR A 74 13.93 -3.55 -2.83
N GLN A 75 13.44 -2.39 -3.25
CA GLN A 75 13.97 -1.67 -4.41
C GLN A 75 15.38 -1.14 -4.15
N GLU A 76 15.67 -0.62 -2.96
CA GLU A 76 17.01 -0.20 -2.56
C GLU A 76 18.03 -1.35 -2.62
N LYS A 77 17.62 -2.55 -2.19
CA LYS A 77 18.43 -3.75 -2.33
C LYS A 77 18.71 -4.07 -3.80
N HIS A 78 17.70 -4.06 -4.66
CA HIS A 78 17.89 -4.31 -6.10
C HIS A 78 18.80 -3.26 -6.76
N VAL A 79 18.60 -1.96 -6.49
CA VAL A 79 19.45 -0.87 -6.99
C VAL A 79 20.90 -1.07 -6.53
N LYS A 80 21.11 -1.45 -5.26
CA LYS A 80 22.45 -1.74 -4.72
C LYS A 80 23.11 -2.94 -5.41
N GLU A 81 22.35 -3.99 -5.68
CA GLU A 81 22.83 -5.18 -6.40
C GLU A 81 23.16 -4.86 -7.85
N TRP A 82 22.30 -4.13 -8.55
CA TRP A 82 22.54 -3.65 -9.92
C TRP A 82 23.75 -2.74 -10.01
N ARG A 83 23.88 -1.77 -9.11
CA ARG A 83 25.06 -0.91 -9.04
C ARG A 83 26.35 -1.71 -8.85
N LYS A 84 26.33 -2.75 -8.00
CA LYS A 84 27.49 -3.64 -7.81
C LYS A 84 27.80 -4.47 -9.04
N ALA A 85 26.78 -4.95 -9.76
CA ALA A 85 26.96 -5.69 -11.00
C ALA A 85 27.57 -4.78 -12.09
N LEU A 86 27.04 -3.56 -12.23
CA LEU A 86 27.50 -2.57 -13.19
C LEU A 86 28.97 -2.15 -12.95
N VAL A 87 29.39 -2.02 -11.69
CA VAL A 87 30.80 -1.67 -11.39
C VAL A 87 31.78 -2.79 -11.80
N LYS A 88 31.34 -4.05 -11.82
CA LYS A 88 32.21 -5.19 -12.17
C LYS A 88 32.39 -5.37 -13.68
N GLU A 89 31.49 -4.83 -14.48
CA GLU A 89 31.44 -5.06 -15.92
C GLU A 89 32.05 -3.85 -16.65
N THR A 90 33.18 -4.04 -17.32
CA THR A 90 33.81 -2.97 -18.11
C THR A 90 33.14 -2.89 -19.48
N GLY A 91 32.70 -1.69 -19.88
CA GLY A 91 32.12 -1.46 -21.22
C GLY A 91 30.59 -1.54 -21.32
N LEU A 92 29.89 -1.26 -20.22
CA LEU A 92 28.42 -1.25 -20.21
C LEU A 92 27.80 -0.23 -21.18
N PRO A 93 26.67 -0.57 -21.82
CA PRO A 93 25.94 0.35 -22.67
C PRO A 93 25.35 1.49 -21.83
N ALA A 94 25.32 2.70 -22.41
CA ALA A 94 24.75 3.89 -21.76
C ALA A 94 23.28 3.70 -21.35
N SER A 95 22.55 2.81 -22.01
CA SER A 95 21.17 2.46 -21.63
C SER A 95 21.07 1.90 -20.21
N MET A 96 22.01 1.03 -19.80
CA MET A 96 21.98 0.43 -18.46
C MET A 96 22.29 1.45 -17.35
N GLN A 97 23.06 2.49 -17.67
CA GLN A 97 23.28 3.60 -16.73
C GLN A 97 21.99 4.42 -16.57
N SER A 98 21.31 4.73 -17.68
CA SER A 98 20.01 5.39 -17.66
C SER A 98 18.95 4.58 -16.90
N ASP A 99 18.95 3.25 -17.02
CA ASP A 99 18.02 2.39 -16.30
C ASP A 99 18.30 2.39 -14.78
N LEU A 100 19.58 2.44 -14.38
CA LEU A 100 19.97 2.57 -12.97
C LEU A 100 19.50 3.92 -12.39
N GLU A 101 19.70 5.01 -13.12
CA GLU A 101 19.24 6.35 -12.72
C GLU A 101 17.72 6.37 -12.56
N LEU A 102 16.98 5.81 -13.52
CA LEU A 102 15.53 5.70 -13.43
C LEU A 102 15.08 4.90 -12.20
N ALA A 103 15.75 3.78 -11.90
CA ALA A 103 15.44 2.98 -10.72
C ALA A 103 15.74 3.75 -9.41
N MET A 104 16.80 4.55 -9.37
CA MET A 104 17.11 5.42 -8.22
C MET A 104 16.04 6.52 -8.03
N ASP A 105 15.56 7.12 -9.12
CA ASP A 105 14.48 8.10 -9.08
C ASP A 105 13.17 7.49 -8.57
N GLN A 106 12.85 6.25 -8.96
CA GLN A 106 11.69 5.52 -8.46
C GLN A 106 11.77 5.29 -6.94
N VAL A 107 12.92 4.87 -6.42
CA VAL A 107 13.15 4.75 -4.97
C VAL A 107 12.94 6.10 -4.28
N GLN A 108 13.43 7.19 -4.87
CA GLN A 108 13.24 8.52 -4.30
C GLN A 108 11.76 8.95 -4.30
N GLN A 109 11.00 8.63 -5.36
CA GLN A 109 9.56 8.87 -5.41
C GLN A 109 8.82 8.09 -4.32
N LEU A 110 9.19 6.84 -4.07
CA LEU A 110 8.61 6.04 -2.98
C LEU A 110 8.91 6.65 -1.61
N ARG A 111 10.13 7.12 -1.38
CA ARG A 111 10.51 7.81 -0.12
C ARG A 111 9.70 9.09 0.08
N ASN A 112 9.51 9.88 -0.97
CA ASN A 112 8.70 11.09 -0.93
C ASN A 112 7.22 10.74 -0.59
N ARG A 113 6.67 9.68 -1.21
CA ARG A 113 5.32 9.19 -0.92
C ARG A 113 5.19 8.70 0.53
N TYR A 114 6.19 7.98 1.03
CA TYR A 114 6.23 7.52 2.42
C TYR A 114 6.20 8.70 3.40
N GLN A 115 7.00 9.74 3.16
CA GLN A 115 7.00 10.96 3.97
C GLN A 115 5.67 11.70 3.90
N ALA A 116 5.06 11.79 2.71
CA ALA A 116 3.74 12.40 2.54
C ALA A 116 2.65 11.66 3.32
N MET A 117 2.64 10.32 3.29
CA MET A 117 1.71 9.52 4.10
C MET A 117 1.97 9.65 5.60
N GLN A 118 3.23 9.75 6.01
CA GLN A 118 3.58 9.95 7.42
C GLN A 118 3.10 11.33 7.92
N ALA A 119 3.21 12.37 7.09
CA ALA A 119 2.70 13.70 7.40
C ALA A 119 1.17 13.76 7.42
N ALA A 120 0.50 12.90 6.65
CA ALA A 120 -0.97 12.79 6.62
C ALA A 120 -1.56 11.97 7.79
N ARG A 121 -0.72 11.47 8.71
CA ARG A 121 -1.17 10.62 9.82
C ARG A 121 -2.09 11.43 10.77
N PRO A 122 -3.32 10.95 11.05
CA PRO A 122 -4.18 11.56 12.05
C PRO A 122 -3.50 11.57 13.42
N PRO A 123 -3.73 12.61 14.25
CA PRO A 123 -3.30 12.59 15.64
C PRO A 123 -3.91 11.37 16.34
N ARG A 124 -3.06 10.51 16.90
CA ARG A 124 -3.54 9.40 17.71
C ARG A 124 -4.09 9.96 19.01
N VAL A 125 -5.35 9.67 19.31
CA VAL A 125 -5.88 9.84 20.66
C VAL A 125 -5.01 8.97 21.57
N ALA A 126 -4.50 9.54 22.65
CA ALA A 126 -3.69 8.78 23.60
C ALA A 126 -4.55 7.62 24.08
N ARG A 127 -4.14 6.39 23.76
CA ARG A 127 -4.82 5.20 24.25
C ARG A 127 -4.82 5.32 25.78
N PRO A 128 -5.99 5.34 26.45
CA PRO A 128 -6.01 5.32 27.90
C PRO A 128 -5.16 4.13 28.36
N ALA A 129 -4.31 4.37 29.37
CA ALA A 129 -3.39 3.36 29.88
C ALA A 129 -4.16 2.05 30.03
N ALA A 130 -3.63 0.97 29.43
CA ALA A 130 -4.28 -0.33 29.45
C ALA A 130 -4.78 -0.58 30.87
N ILE A 131 -6.10 -0.74 31.02
CA ILE A 131 -6.73 -1.14 32.28
C ILE A 131 -5.91 -2.33 32.74
N ALA A 132 -5.23 -2.18 33.88
CA ALA A 132 -4.33 -3.19 34.40
C ALA A 132 -5.07 -4.52 34.32
N GLU A 133 -4.58 -5.43 33.48
CA GLU A 133 -5.10 -6.80 33.47
C GLU A 133 -5.08 -7.25 34.93
N PRO A 134 -6.21 -7.75 35.47
CA PRO A 134 -6.23 -8.25 36.83
C PRO A 134 -5.07 -9.24 36.97
N PRO A 135 -4.28 -9.16 38.06
CA PRO A 135 -3.09 -9.98 38.21
C PRO A 135 -3.46 -11.44 37.94
N PRO A 136 -2.63 -12.18 37.18
CA PRO A 136 -2.89 -13.60 36.96
C PRO A 136 -3.05 -14.25 38.32
N ASP A 137 -4.21 -14.87 38.54
CA ASP A 137 -4.50 -15.62 39.75
C ASP A 137 -3.34 -16.60 39.99
N GLU A 138 -2.54 -16.36 41.04
CA GLU A 138 -1.41 -17.21 41.44
C GLU A 138 -1.91 -18.52 42.07
N GLY A 139 -2.83 -19.20 41.39
CA GLY A 139 -3.67 -20.25 41.95
C GLY A 139 -3.92 -21.44 41.03
N ALA A 140 -2.99 -21.79 40.14
CA ALA A 140 -3.01 -23.10 39.49
C ALA A 140 -1.59 -23.67 39.36
N THR A 141 -1.18 -24.32 40.43
CA THR A 141 -0.05 -25.24 40.53
C THR A 141 0.13 -26.11 39.29
N ARG A 142 1.28 -25.91 38.63
CA ARG A 142 2.22 -26.95 38.16
C ARG A 142 1.73 -28.40 38.31
N SER A 143 1.18 -28.96 37.24
CA SER A 143 1.26 -30.40 36.95
C SER A 143 2.21 -30.60 35.77
N GLN A 144 3.45 -30.96 36.08
CA GLN A 144 4.31 -31.69 35.15
C GLN A 144 3.74 -33.11 35.02
N GLN A 145 3.24 -33.52 33.85
CA GLN A 145 3.43 -34.91 33.42
C GLN A 145 3.17 -35.13 31.93
N ALA A 146 4.20 -35.69 31.28
CA ALA A 146 4.18 -36.65 30.18
C ALA A 146 3.53 -36.27 28.84
N ALA A 147 4.40 -36.12 27.85
CA ALA A 147 4.32 -36.80 26.55
C ALA A 147 2.96 -37.41 26.20
N SER A 148 2.20 -36.71 25.38
CA SER A 148 1.24 -37.36 24.48
C SER A 148 1.39 -36.70 23.13
N ALA A 149 2.07 -37.42 22.26
CA ALA A 149 2.07 -37.17 20.83
C ALA A 149 0.62 -37.09 20.37
N ALA A 150 0.15 -35.88 20.05
CA ALA A 150 -1.03 -35.73 19.24
C ALA A 150 -0.74 -36.43 17.90
N PRO A 151 -1.59 -37.38 17.44
CA PRO A 151 -1.41 -37.99 16.14
C PRO A 151 -1.51 -36.88 15.10
N VAL A 152 -0.39 -36.63 14.42
CA VAL A 152 -0.33 -35.83 13.21
C VAL A 152 -1.42 -36.37 12.27
N PRO A 153 -2.36 -35.52 11.79
CA PRO A 153 -3.36 -35.98 10.85
C PRO A 153 -2.67 -36.59 9.63
N PRO A 154 -3.20 -37.69 9.06
CA PRO A 154 -2.59 -38.35 7.92
C PRO A 154 -2.36 -37.33 6.80
N ARG A 155 -1.10 -37.22 6.37
CA ARG A 155 -0.69 -36.41 5.22
C ARG A 155 -1.56 -36.82 4.04
N LEU A 156 -2.41 -35.90 3.58
CA LEU A 156 -3.11 -36.04 2.31
C LEU A 156 -2.04 -36.23 1.21
N PRO A 157 -2.23 -37.18 0.27
CA PRO A 157 -1.29 -37.37 -0.83
C PRO A 157 -1.15 -36.10 -1.67
N GLU A 158 0.12 -35.73 -1.92
CA GLU A 158 0.64 -34.57 -2.66
C GLU A 158 0.26 -34.53 -4.17
N GLU A 159 -0.85 -35.13 -4.61
CA GLU A 159 -1.14 -35.28 -6.05
C GLU A 159 -1.94 -34.14 -6.70
N THR A 160 -2.38 -33.11 -5.96
CA THR A 160 -3.23 -32.04 -6.53
C THR A 160 -2.50 -30.75 -6.93
N ALA A 161 -1.17 -30.65 -6.73
CA ALA A 161 -0.40 -29.45 -7.08
C ALA A 161 0.06 -29.38 -8.56
N LYS A 162 -0.37 -30.29 -9.44
CA LYS A 162 -0.04 -30.28 -10.88
C LYS A 162 -1.28 -30.15 -11.75
N ARG A 163 -2.05 -29.06 -11.62
CA ARG A 163 -3.09 -28.72 -12.60
C ARG A 163 -3.41 -27.23 -12.72
N ALA A 164 -2.42 -26.42 -13.10
CA ALA A 164 -2.66 -25.10 -13.69
C ALA A 164 -1.55 -24.68 -14.66
N ALA A 165 -1.11 -25.61 -15.52
CA ALA A 165 -0.28 -25.31 -16.69
C ALA A 165 -1.07 -25.67 -17.95
N ALA A 166 -2.07 -24.85 -18.31
CA ALA A 166 -2.68 -24.81 -19.63
C ALA A 166 -3.60 -23.59 -19.77
N ARG A 167 -3.03 -22.41 -20.01
CA ARG A 167 -3.73 -21.41 -20.85
C ARG A 167 -3.17 -21.55 -22.26
N PRO A 168 -3.78 -22.37 -23.14
CA PRO A 168 -3.50 -22.27 -24.57
C PRO A 168 -3.97 -20.89 -25.04
N GLY A 169 -3.07 -20.23 -25.78
CA GLY A 169 -3.25 -18.86 -26.21
C GLY A 169 -4.46 -18.64 -27.11
N THR A 170 -4.85 -17.37 -27.19
CA THR A 170 -5.47 -16.79 -28.37
C THR A 170 -4.87 -15.41 -28.55
N ASN A 171 -3.83 -15.37 -29.36
CA ASN A 171 -3.26 -14.16 -29.93
C ASN A 171 -3.75 -14.12 -31.39
N PRO A 172 -4.83 -13.39 -31.74
CA PRO A 172 -5.07 -13.05 -33.12
C PRO A 172 -4.33 -11.74 -33.44
N ALA A 173 -3.19 -11.92 -34.10
CA ALA A 173 -2.59 -10.91 -34.94
C ALA A 173 -3.60 -10.45 -36.01
N ALA A 174 -4.18 -9.27 -35.83
CA ALA A 174 -4.91 -8.58 -36.89
C ALA A 174 -3.93 -7.73 -37.68
N ALA A 175 -3.34 -8.35 -38.70
CA ALA A 175 -2.69 -7.66 -39.80
C ALA A 175 -3.73 -6.81 -40.54
N SER A 176 -3.68 -5.49 -40.40
CA SER A 176 -4.33 -4.56 -41.32
C SER A 176 -3.28 -4.01 -42.28
N LYS A 177 -3.16 -4.70 -43.41
CA LYS A 177 -2.55 -4.17 -44.63
C LYS A 177 -3.72 -3.70 -45.49
N ALA A 178 -3.78 -2.41 -45.79
CA ALA A 178 -4.72 -1.83 -46.74
C ALA A 178 -3.97 -0.81 -47.61
N PRO A 179 -4.43 -0.60 -48.86
CA PRO A 179 -3.62 -0.32 -50.05
C PRO A 179 -2.99 1.06 -50.11
#